data_AF-R5FAI7-F1
#
_entry.id   AF-R5FAI7-F1
#
_cell.length_a   1.000
_cell.length_b   1.000
_cell.length_c   1.000
_cell.angle_alpha   90.00
_cell.angle_beta   90.00
_cell.angle_gamma   90.00
#
_symmetry.space_group_name_H-M   'P 1'
#
loop_
_entity.id
_entity.type
_entity.pdbx_description
1 polymer ?
#
loop_
_entity_poly.entity_id
_entity_poly.type
_entity_poly.pdbx_seq_one_letter_code
_entity_poly.pdbx_strand_id
1 'polypeptide(L)'
;MALPKSEERIICNELLTRIQETIHTIWGLEKDNLSITNMVYYRPDDPTNSIIDNNLVTQILFTVRDVIRFHNSFYLLAKAYKDQKVENEICFQDLFFIELLRYRYSDIYTILCNKPFILLQLSYYVFSLDKDYEKTLLEYLDNAQAEIVSDILEYLFRSDRDKTNAIYSLRSYYKYFMYRLDDKILTVDELMSLANRSDSEIIESANQLYKNKYELEFENQIGELLAQIYKSNGEGRGLDYTVIYNLLERLSKSDIRNLRNEIYNAIIPHLQQFICIDNRHFKALLHLYDVVDFNSKTIKYFDISDFLMTILVKENLAVKLRHPIGQEEHDIVYDFLFNTAHPVLISSTLSLFKETIVNGNKGTIDDLLIDLPALSDIQLKYFENEQNKFSEDGFTLFYNCQDPYRICLRQEALKIMKNEILKNPKGYFSMFIRKGQTSNPEFNTVFPEPFWNQIFGDYSKFEEFLGKCKDDNQYTIRVKNFWELYKNNGYRSIPFNGQGNVEEKINNNFKHEIILLNQLKRIMEYAKSNRVSKDRLKQMLNKNDLDIKLRDDIYHIICDKD
;
A
#
# COMPACT_ATOMS: atom_id res chain seq x y z
N MET A 1 -17.73 -47.09 13.79
CA MET A 1 -18.19 -48.45 13.45
C MET A 1 -18.44 -48.48 11.95
N ALA A 2 -17.81 -49.40 11.22
CA ALA A 2 -18.04 -49.56 9.79
C ALA A 2 -19.48 -50.05 9.54
N LEU A 3 -20.12 -49.52 8.51
CA LEU A 3 -21.47 -49.93 8.10
C LEU A 3 -21.43 -51.34 7.47
N PRO A 4 -22.54 -52.10 7.49
CA PRO A 4 -22.66 -53.31 6.68
C PRO A 4 -22.50 -52.99 5.19
N LYS A 5 -21.77 -53.82 4.43
CA LYS A 5 -21.52 -53.64 2.98
C LYS A 5 -22.78 -53.38 2.14
N SER A 6 -23.94 -53.92 2.55
CA SER A 6 -25.22 -53.66 1.90
C SER A 6 -25.72 -52.23 2.07
N GLU A 7 -25.49 -51.62 3.24
CA GLU A 7 -25.89 -50.24 3.54
C GLU A 7 -24.98 -49.22 2.83
N GLU A 8 -23.68 -49.50 2.75
CA GLU A 8 -22.70 -48.67 2.05
C GLU A 8 -23.01 -48.56 0.55
N ARG A 9 -23.43 -49.67 -0.07
CA ARG A 9 -23.90 -49.68 -1.46
C ARG A 9 -25.15 -48.83 -1.66
N ILE A 10 -26.09 -48.87 -0.71
CA ILE A 10 -27.31 -48.03 -0.77
C ILE A 10 -26.93 -46.55 -0.72
N ILE A 11 -26.03 -46.17 0.20
CA ILE A 11 -25.54 -44.79 0.36
C ILE A 11 -24.84 -44.31 -0.92
N CYS A 12 -23.92 -45.11 -1.47
CA CYS A 12 -23.19 -44.75 -2.69
C CYS A 12 -24.13 -44.62 -3.90
N ASN A 13 -25.06 -45.57 -4.10
CA ASN A 13 -26.00 -45.54 -5.23
C ASN A 13 -26.95 -44.33 -5.14
N GLU A 14 -27.44 -44.02 -3.93
CA GLU A 14 -28.28 -42.85 -3.70
C GLU A 14 -27.52 -41.55 -3.99
N LEU A 15 -26.27 -41.44 -3.53
CA LEU A 15 -25.44 -40.26 -3.80
C LEU A 15 -25.12 -40.12 -5.28
N LEU A 16 -24.72 -41.21 -5.94
CA LEU A 16 -24.39 -41.24 -7.36
C LEU A 16 -25.58 -40.73 -8.19
N THR A 17 -26.76 -41.30 -7.97
CA THR A 17 -27.99 -40.94 -8.71
C THR A 17 -28.28 -39.44 -8.62
N ARG A 18 -28.13 -38.86 -7.43
CA ARG A 18 -28.40 -37.43 -7.19
C ARG A 18 -27.34 -36.52 -7.80
N ILE A 19 -26.07 -36.89 -7.66
CA ILE A 19 -24.95 -36.08 -8.13
C ILE A 19 -24.84 -36.09 -9.65
N GLN A 20 -25.13 -37.22 -10.31
CA GLN A 20 -25.14 -37.29 -11.78
C GLN A 20 -26.07 -36.23 -12.38
N GLU A 21 -27.24 -36.00 -11.79
CA GLU A 21 -28.16 -34.93 -12.22
C GLU A 21 -27.56 -33.54 -12.02
N THR A 22 -26.98 -33.28 -10.85
CA THR A 22 -26.33 -32.00 -10.53
C THR A 22 -25.20 -31.70 -11.50
N ILE A 23 -24.28 -32.65 -11.70
CA ILE A 23 -23.11 -32.46 -12.56
C ILE A 23 -23.52 -32.25 -14.02
N HIS A 24 -24.50 -33.02 -14.51
CA HIS A 24 -25.07 -32.81 -15.84
C HIS A 24 -25.67 -31.41 -16.00
N THR A 25 -26.45 -30.96 -15.02
CA THR A 25 -27.13 -29.66 -15.05
C THR A 25 -26.15 -28.49 -14.99
N ILE A 26 -25.14 -28.58 -14.12
CA ILE A 26 -24.23 -27.47 -13.84
C ILE A 26 -23.07 -27.43 -14.84
N TRP A 27 -22.36 -28.55 -15.04
CA TRP A 27 -21.16 -28.63 -15.88
C TRP A 27 -21.42 -29.18 -17.29
N GLY A 28 -22.64 -29.66 -17.60
CA GLY A 28 -22.98 -30.16 -18.93
C GLY A 28 -22.36 -31.52 -19.29
N LEU A 29 -21.82 -32.25 -18.30
CA LEU A 29 -21.23 -33.58 -18.52
C LEU A 29 -22.30 -34.66 -18.66
N GLU A 30 -21.98 -35.74 -19.38
CA GLU A 30 -22.86 -36.92 -19.47
C GLU A 30 -23.03 -37.59 -18.11
N LYS A 31 -24.23 -38.12 -17.82
CA LYS A 31 -24.56 -38.68 -16.50
C LYS A 31 -23.73 -39.93 -16.17
N ASP A 32 -23.29 -40.68 -17.17
CA ASP A 32 -22.45 -41.87 -17.05
C ASP A 32 -20.94 -41.56 -17.11
N ASN A 33 -20.55 -40.28 -17.06
CA ASN A 33 -19.15 -39.89 -17.08
C ASN A 33 -18.38 -40.53 -15.91
N LEU A 34 -17.30 -41.26 -16.26
CA LEU A 34 -16.51 -42.04 -15.32
C LEU A 34 -15.92 -41.20 -14.16
N SER A 35 -15.64 -39.92 -14.39
CA SER A 35 -15.14 -39.01 -13.34
C SER A 35 -16.14 -38.81 -12.19
N ILE A 36 -17.45 -38.89 -12.46
CA ILE A 36 -18.51 -38.81 -11.44
C ILE A 36 -18.51 -40.09 -10.59
N THR A 37 -18.43 -41.24 -11.25
CA THR A 37 -18.35 -42.54 -10.56
C THR A 37 -17.07 -42.62 -9.74
N ASN A 38 -15.93 -42.21 -10.30
CA ASN A 38 -14.63 -42.26 -9.64
C ASN A 38 -14.55 -41.43 -8.35
N MET A 39 -15.28 -40.32 -8.24
CA MET A 39 -15.30 -39.54 -6.99
C MET A 39 -16.22 -40.15 -5.92
N VAL A 40 -17.35 -40.78 -6.31
CA VAL A 40 -18.27 -41.43 -5.37
C VAL A 40 -17.67 -42.73 -4.82
N TYR A 41 -16.99 -43.50 -5.67
CA TYR A 41 -16.34 -44.75 -5.33
C TYR A 41 -14.83 -44.60 -5.13
N TYR A 42 -14.37 -43.41 -4.74
CA TYR A 42 -12.95 -43.10 -4.60
C TYR A 42 -12.28 -43.99 -3.54
N ARG A 43 -11.11 -44.53 -3.90
CA ARG A 43 -10.18 -45.22 -3.00
C ARG A 43 -8.77 -44.63 -3.08
N PRO A 44 -8.12 -44.35 -1.95
CA PRO A 44 -6.73 -43.88 -1.91
C PRO A 44 -5.73 -44.90 -2.51
N ASP A 45 -5.93 -46.19 -2.23
CA ASP A 45 -4.92 -47.24 -2.46
C ASP A 45 -5.05 -48.02 -3.80
N ASP A 46 -6.13 -47.84 -4.56
CA ASP A 46 -6.41 -48.65 -5.76
C ASP A 46 -7.07 -47.83 -6.89
N PRO A 47 -6.39 -47.62 -8.04
CA PRO A 47 -6.90 -46.82 -9.16
C PRO A 47 -8.03 -47.50 -9.96
N THR A 48 -8.44 -48.73 -9.64
CA THR A 48 -9.48 -49.45 -10.38
C THR A 48 -10.91 -49.12 -9.92
N ASN A 49 -11.11 -48.32 -8.87
CA ASN A 49 -12.40 -47.81 -8.35
C ASN A 49 -13.57 -48.81 -8.52
N SER A 50 -13.49 -49.94 -7.81
CA SER A 50 -14.49 -51.01 -7.88
C SER A 50 -15.69 -50.76 -6.95
N ILE A 51 -16.90 -51.03 -7.45
CA ILE A 51 -18.20 -50.94 -6.74
C ILE A 51 -18.28 -51.88 -5.51
N ILE A 52 -17.33 -52.81 -5.34
CA ILE A 52 -17.50 -54.00 -4.49
C ILE A 52 -16.99 -53.82 -3.04
N ASP A 53 -16.03 -52.92 -2.77
CA ASP A 53 -15.48 -52.64 -1.43
C ASP A 53 -15.46 -51.13 -1.12
N ASN A 54 -15.44 -50.81 0.16
CA ASN A 54 -15.93 -49.54 0.69
C ASN A 54 -15.04 -48.34 0.39
N ASN A 55 -15.69 -47.18 0.24
CA ASN A 55 -15.15 -45.99 -0.38
C ASN A 55 -15.11 -44.84 0.64
N LEU A 56 -14.21 -43.88 0.43
CA LEU A 56 -14.01 -42.71 1.29
C LEU A 56 -15.34 -42.02 1.70
N VAL A 57 -16.29 -41.95 0.77
CA VAL A 57 -17.61 -41.32 0.98
C VAL A 57 -18.41 -41.97 2.11
N THR A 58 -18.43 -43.30 2.24
CA THR A 58 -19.26 -43.97 3.27
C THR A 58 -18.65 -43.86 4.67
N GLN A 59 -17.39 -43.45 4.75
CA GLN A 59 -16.74 -43.04 6.00
C GLN A 59 -17.17 -41.63 6.43
N ILE A 60 -17.72 -40.82 5.50
CA ILE A 60 -18.11 -39.42 5.70
C ILE A 60 -19.62 -39.18 5.58
N LEU A 61 -20.39 -40.11 5.01
CA LEU A 61 -21.85 -40.04 4.91
C LEU A 61 -22.40 -41.36 5.42
N PHE A 62 -22.98 -41.36 6.62
CA PHE A 62 -23.35 -42.59 7.31
C PHE A 62 -24.76 -43.06 7.00
N THR A 63 -25.59 -42.19 6.44
CA THR A 63 -27.01 -42.46 6.21
C THR A 63 -27.50 -41.85 4.91
N VAL A 64 -28.62 -42.34 4.38
CA VAL A 64 -29.34 -41.70 3.27
C VAL A 64 -29.71 -40.25 3.60
N ARG A 65 -29.98 -39.93 4.88
CA ARG A 65 -30.25 -38.55 5.31
C ARG A 65 -29.00 -37.67 5.17
N ASP A 66 -27.82 -38.19 5.49
CA ASP A 66 -26.55 -37.48 5.26
C ASP A 66 -26.35 -37.22 3.78
N VAL A 67 -26.58 -38.23 2.93
CA VAL A 67 -26.50 -38.09 1.46
C VAL A 67 -27.40 -36.98 0.95
N ILE A 68 -28.66 -36.93 1.39
CA ILE A 68 -29.61 -35.89 0.97
C ILE A 68 -29.14 -34.50 1.42
N ARG A 69 -28.68 -34.36 2.68
CA ARG A 69 -28.20 -33.07 3.21
C ARG A 69 -26.95 -32.59 2.50
N PHE A 70 -25.97 -33.47 2.35
CA PHE A 70 -24.74 -33.20 1.63
C PHE A 70 -25.03 -32.83 0.16
N HIS A 71 -25.86 -33.60 -0.54
CA HIS A 71 -26.21 -33.33 -1.93
C HIS A 71 -26.89 -31.98 -2.11
N ASN A 72 -27.86 -31.64 -1.26
CA ASN A 72 -28.53 -30.33 -1.31
C ASN A 72 -27.54 -29.19 -1.12
N SER A 73 -26.61 -29.37 -0.17
CA SER A 73 -25.56 -28.40 0.13
C SER A 73 -24.59 -28.21 -1.05
N PHE A 74 -24.09 -29.32 -1.60
CA PHE A 74 -23.25 -29.33 -2.79
C PHE A 74 -23.96 -28.72 -4.02
N TYR A 75 -25.25 -29.02 -4.21
CA TYR A 75 -26.04 -28.46 -5.30
C TYR A 75 -26.15 -26.94 -5.21
N LEU A 76 -26.43 -26.39 -4.02
CA LEU A 76 -26.49 -24.94 -3.82
C LEU A 76 -25.15 -24.26 -4.12
N LEU A 77 -24.05 -24.85 -3.62
CA LEU A 77 -22.71 -24.36 -3.88
C LEU A 77 -22.39 -24.40 -5.39
N ALA A 78 -22.60 -25.54 -6.04
CA ALA A 78 -22.37 -25.72 -7.47
C ALA A 78 -23.21 -24.75 -8.32
N LYS A 79 -24.47 -24.53 -7.93
CA LYS A 79 -25.35 -23.57 -8.60
C LYS A 79 -24.82 -22.14 -8.50
N ALA A 80 -24.24 -21.73 -7.37
CA ALA A 80 -23.63 -20.40 -7.23
C ALA A 80 -22.51 -20.16 -8.25
N TYR A 81 -21.63 -21.15 -8.47
CA TYR A 81 -20.60 -21.08 -9.53
C TYR A 81 -21.21 -20.97 -10.93
N LYS A 82 -22.31 -21.70 -11.20
CA LYS A 82 -23.00 -21.67 -12.49
C LYS A 82 -23.64 -20.32 -12.79
N ASP A 83 -24.35 -19.78 -11.80
CA ASP A 83 -25.07 -18.51 -11.93
C ASP A 83 -24.08 -17.35 -12.22
N GLN A 84 -22.84 -17.50 -11.76
CA GLN A 84 -21.73 -16.56 -11.98
C GLN A 84 -20.87 -16.89 -13.20
N LYS A 85 -21.20 -17.94 -13.96
CA LYS A 85 -20.49 -18.39 -15.17
C LYS A 85 -19.01 -18.72 -14.96
N VAL A 86 -18.65 -19.18 -13.75
CA VAL A 86 -17.28 -19.52 -13.36
C VAL A 86 -17.12 -21.01 -13.02
N GLU A 87 -18.13 -21.83 -13.30
CA GLU A 87 -18.09 -23.28 -13.05
C GLU A 87 -16.96 -23.98 -13.80
N ASN A 88 -16.54 -23.44 -14.96
CA ASN A 88 -15.44 -23.99 -15.76
C ASN A 88 -14.06 -23.50 -15.30
N GLU A 89 -13.98 -22.72 -14.22
CA GLU A 89 -12.72 -22.25 -13.63
C GLU A 89 -12.26 -23.09 -12.43
N ILE A 90 -13.04 -24.10 -12.07
CA ILE A 90 -12.78 -25.05 -10.98
C ILE A 90 -13.03 -26.49 -11.45
N CYS A 91 -12.32 -27.45 -10.85
CA CYS A 91 -12.61 -28.88 -10.99
C CYS A 91 -13.73 -29.30 -10.04
N PHE A 92 -14.83 -29.87 -10.56
CA PHE A 92 -15.97 -30.28 -9.75
C PHE A 92 -15.65 -31.41 -8.75
N GLN A 93 -14.68 -32.29 -9.06
CA GLN A 93 -14.26 -33.35 -8.15
C GLN A 93 -13.57 -32.76 -6.91
N ASP A 94 -12.67 -31.79 -7.12
CA ASP A 94 -12.05 -31.06 -6.02
C ASP A 94 -13.10 -30.32 -5.18
N LEU A 95 -14.09 -29.68 -5.83
CA LEU A 95 -15.19 -29.00 -5.13
C LEU A 95 -16.01 -29.99 -4.27
N PHE A 96 -16.27 -31.19 -4.79
CA PHE A 96 -16.98 -32.24 -4.06
C PHE A 96 -16.23 -32.69 -2.80
N PHE A 97 -14.91 -32.91 -2.89
CA PHE A 97 -14.09 -33.29 -1.74
C PHE A 97 -13.90 -32.18 -0.71
N ILE A 98 -13.78 -30.92 -1.16
CA ILE A 98 -13.81 -29.75 -0.26
C ILE A 98 -15.15 -29.68 0.47
N GLU A 99 -16.27 -29.92 -0.22
CA GLU A 99 -17.59 -29.90 0.38
C GLU A 99 -17.79 -31.06 1.38
N LEU A 100 -17.14 -32.22 1.16
CA LEU A 100 -17.11 -33.32 2.14
C LEU A 100 -16.38 -32.90 3.42
N LEU A 101 -15.24 -32.22 3.29
CA LEU A 101 -14.54 -31.63 4.43
C LEU A 101 -15.44 -30.62 5.15
N ARG A 102 -16.12 -29.73 4.41
CA ARG A 102 -17.03 -28.75 5.03
C ARG A 102 -18.19 -29.40 5.77
N TYR A 103 -18.76 -30.47 5.21
CA TYR A 103 -19.93 -31.15 5.79
C TYR A 103 -19.64 -31.84 7.13
N ARG A 104 -18.45 -32.43 7.30
CA ARG A 104 -18.13 -33.27 8.48
C ARG A 104 -16.89 -32.83 9.28
N TYR A 105 -15.95 -32.13 8.65
CA TYR A 105 -14.67 -31.71 9.22
C TYR A 105 -14.46 -30.20 9.06
N SER A 106 -15.44 -29.42 9.54
CA SER A 106 -15.51 -27.97 9.35
C SER A 106 -14.26 -27.23 9.84
N ASP A 107 -13.58 -27.73 10.88
CA ASP A 107 -12.35 -27.15 11.40
C ASP A 107 -11.22 -27.20 10.36
N ILE A 108 -11.06 -28.35 9.69
CA ILE A 108 -10.06 -28.54 8.63
C ILE A 108 -10.40 -27.69 7.40
N TYR A 109 -11.67 -27.66 7.00
CA TYR A 109 -12.13 -26.77 5.94
C TYR A 109 -11.81 -25.29 6.24
N THR A 110 -12.02 -24.87 7.48
CA THR A 110 -11.71 -23.50 7.95
C THR A 110 -10.22 -23.22 7.90
N ILE A 111 -9.37 -24.18 8.28
CA ILE A 111 -7.92 -24.05 8.18
C ILE A 111 -7.49 -23.87 6.72
N LEU A 112 -7.95 -24.73 5.80
CA LEU A 112 -7.63 -24.59 4.39
C LEU A 112 -8.00 -23.19 3.88
N CYS A 113 -9.21 -22.72 4.19
CA CYS A 113 -9.68 -21.50 3.57
C CYS A 113 -9.13 -20.20 4.20
N ASN A 114 -8.70 -20.21 5.47
CA ASN A 114 -8.25 -19.00 6.19
C ASN A 114 -6.76 -19.02 6.55
N LYS A 115 -6.19 -20.19 6.82
CA LYS A 115 -4.78 -20.37 7.23
C LYS A 115 -4.16 -21.58 6.54
N PRO A 116 -4.14 -21.61 5.19
CA PRO A 116 -3.74 -22.77 4.41
C PRO A 116 -2.35 -23.30 4.78
N PHE A 117 -1.43 -22.40 5.14
CA PHE A 117 -0.05 -22.74 5.48
C PHE A 117 0.14 -23.54 6.77
N ILE A 118 -0.93 -23.78 7.54
CA ILE A 118 -0.91 -24.71 8.66
C ILE A 118 -0.81 -26.16 8.17
N LEU A 119 -1.46 -26.47 7.04
CA LEU A 119 -1.50 -27.82 6.46
C LEU A 119 -0.73 -27.93 5.14
N LEU A 120 -0.45 -26.80 4.50
CA LEU A 120 0.09 -26.72 3.14
C LEU A 120 1.41 -25.95 3.10
N GLN A 121 2.24 -26.29 2.12
CA GLN A 121 3.40 -25.52 1.69
C GLN A 121 3.22 -25.14 0.21
N LEU A 122 3.86 -24.05 -0.22
CA LEU A 122 3.74 -23.52 -1.59
C LEU A 122 5.10 -23.54 -2.28
N SER A 123 5.18 -24.19 -3.45
CA SER A 123 6.39 -24.25 -4.27
C SER A 123 6.03 -24.11 -5.75
N TYR A 124 6.70 -23.22 -6.48
CA TYR A 124 6.44 -22.97 -7.92
C TYR A 124 4.94 -22.82 -8.27
N TYR A 125 4.20 -22.04 -7.45
CA TYR A 125 2.77 -21.79 -7.61
C TYR A 125 1.87 -23.04 -7.48
N VAL A 126 2.37 -24.09 -6.81
CA VAL A 126 1.69 -25.33 -6.51
C VAL A 126 1.70 -25.55 -5.00
N PHE A 127 0.52 -25.72 -4.42
CA PHE A 127 0.33 -26.17 -3.05
C PHE A 127 0.58 -27.67 -2.95
N SER A 128 1.29 -28.07 -1.92
CA SER A 128 1.45 -29.47 -1.50
C SER A 128 1.26 -29.55 0.01
N LEU A 129 1.04 -30.76 0.53
CA LEU A 129 0.94 -30.96 1.97
C LEU A 129 2.26 -30.62 2.65
N ASP A 130 2.18 -29.97 3.81
CA ASP A 130 3.35 -29.71 4.66
C ASP A 130 3.92 -31.04 5.18
N LYS A 131 5.20 -31.08 5.56
CA LYS A 131 5.83 -32.34 6.03
C LYS A 131 5.24 -32.85 7.34
N ASP A 132 4.72 -31.95 8.18
CA ASP A 132 4.19 -32.29 9.49
C ASP A 132 2.65 -32.29 9.53
N TYR A 133 1.97 -32.24 8.37
CA TYR A 133 0.52 -32.06 8.29
C TYR A 133 -0.29 -33.13 9.05
N GLU A 134 0.12 -34.41 9.00
CA GLU A 134 -0.54 -35.51 9.73
C GLU A 134 -0.51 -35.28 11.25
N LYS A 135 0.63 -34.79 11.77
CA LYS A 135 0.76 -34.45 13.18
C LYS A 135 -0.16 -33.29 13.54
N THR A 136 -0.26 -32.30 12.66
CA THR A 136 -1.18 -31.18 12.83
C THR A 136 -2.64 -31.63 12.81
N LEU A 137 -3.03 -32.59 11.95
CA LEU A 137 -4.40 -33.14 11.95
C LEU A 137 -4.78 -33.76 13.30
N LEU A 138 -3.85 -34.47 13.95
CA LEU A 138 -4.06 -35.09 15.27
C LEU A 138 -4.25 -34.07 16.41
N GLU A 139 -3.96 -32.79 16.19
CA GLU A 139 -4.29 -31.72 17.15
C GLU A 139 -5.78 -31.35 17.11
N TYR A 140 -6.47 -31.65 16.01
CA TYR A 140 -7.87 -31.29 15.76
C TYR A 140 -8.82 -32.49 15.71
N LEU A 141 -8.31 -33.68 15.38
CA LEU A 141 -9.10 -34.87 15.07
C LEU A 141 -8.59 -36.10 15.82
N ASP A 142 -9.45 -37.09 16.02
CA ASP A 142 -9.00 -38.42 16.47
C ASP A 142 -8.27 -39.18 15.34
N ASN A 143 -7.55 -40.25 15.70
CA ASN A 143 -6.74 -41.02 14.74
C ASN A 143 -7.54 -41.51 13.52
N ALA A 144 -8.79 -41.96 13.71
CA ALA A 144 -9.59 -42.52 12.61
C ALA A 144 -10.11 -41.40 11.69
N GLN A 145 -10.46 -40.25 12.26
CA GLN A 145 -10.86 -39.07 11.50
C GLN A 145 -9.67 -38.44 10.76
N ALA A 146 -8.49 -38.42 11.36
CA ALA A 146 -7.28 -37.91 10.75
C ALA A 146 -6.91 -38.70 9.50
N GLU A 147 -7.01 -40.04 9.53
CA GLU A 147 -6.78 -40.91 8.37
C GLU A 147 -7.72 -40.57 7.20
N ILE A 148 -9.03 -40.48 7.47
CA ILE A 148 -10.05 -40.10 6.47
C ILE A 148 -9.76 -38.71 5.87
N VAL A 149 -9.38 -37.75 6.70
CA VAL A 149 -9.07 -36.39 6.23
C VAL A 149 -7.76 -36.38 5.43
N SER A 150 -6.77 -37.17 5.83
CA SER A 150 -5.52 -37.35 5.11
C SER A 150 -5.78 -37.82 3.68
N ASP A 151 -6.62 -38.83 3.50
CA ASP A 151 -7.00 -39.36 2.18
C ASP A 151 -7.60 -38.28 1.26
N ILE A 152 -8.45 -37.41 1.82
CA ILE A 152 -9.04 -36.29 1.07
C ILE A 152 -7.96 -35.26 0.69
N LEU A 153 -7.12 -34.90 1.65
CA LEU A 153 -6.07 -33.89 1.45
C LEU A 153 -5.03 -34.37 0.43
N GLU A 154 -4.64 -35.63 0.49
CA GLU A 154 -3.74 -36.26 -0.48
C GLU A 154 -4.35 -36.26 -1.88
N TYR A 155 -5.65 -36.52 -2.02
CA TYR A 155 -6.35 -36.38 -3.30
C TYR A 155 -6.30 -34.93 -3.82
N LEU A 156 -6.69 -33.98 -2.98
CA LEU A 156 -6.79 -32.56 -3.36
C LEU A 156 -5.43 -31.97 -3.77
N PHE A 157 -4.36 -32.35 -3.07
CA PHE A 157 -3.03 -31.75 -3.22
C PHE A 157 -1.99 -32.65 -3.91
N ARG A 158 -2.45 -33.71 -4.62
CA ARG A 158 -1.59 -34.52 -5.49
C ARG A 158 -1.23 -33.78 -6.78
N SER A 159 0.07 -33.72 -7.08
CA SER A 159 0.62 -32.94 -8.19
C SER A 159 0.69 -33.67 -9.54
N ASP A 160 0.31 -34.95 -9.58
CA ASP A 160 0.27 -35.81 -10.78
C ASP A 160 -1.01 -35.63 -11.63
N ARG A 161 -1.97 -34.83 -11.15
CA ARG A 161 -3.23 -34.53 -11.86
C ARG A 161 -3.03 -33.37 -12.85
N ASP A 162 -4.03 -33.12 -13.68
CA ASP A 162 -4.03 -31.93 -14.53
C ASP A 162 -4.10 -30.67 -13.65
N LYS A 163 -3.10 -29.79 -13.80
CA LYS A 163 -3.01 -28.54 -13.04
C LYS A 163 -4.11 -27.55 -13.43
N THR A 164 -4.70 -27.70 -14.61
CA THR A 164 -5.73 -26.81 -15.13
C THR A 164 -6.94 -26.81 -14.20
N ASN A 165 -7.24 -25.65 -13.60
CA ASN A 165 -8.36 -25.44 -12.67
C ASN A 165 -8.33 -26.26 -11.36
N ALA A 166 -7.29 -27.06 -11.10
CA ALA A 166 -7.19 -27.86 -9.88
C ALA A 166 -6.89 -27.00 -8.64
N ILE A 167 -7.42 -27.42 -7.48
CA ILE A 167 -7.31 -26.68 -6.21
C ILE A 167 -5.84 -26.41 -5.82
N TYR A 168 -4.93 -27.35 -6.07
CA TYR A 168 -3.52 -27.20 -5.68
C TYR A 168 -2.78 -26.14 -6.49
N SER A 169 -3.36 -25.60 -7.57
CA SER A 169 -2.76 -24.46 -8.26
C SER A 169 -3.08 -23.17 -7.52
N LEU A 170 -2.08 -22.34 -7.22
CA LEU A 170 -2.28 -21.03 -6.59
C LEU A 170 -3.30 -20.16 -7.35
N ARG A 171 -3.31 -20.24 -8.69
CA ARG A 171 -4.22 -19.49 -9.56
C ARG A 171 -5.69 -19.85 -9.34
N SER A 172 -5.97 -21.09 -8.99
CA SER A 172 -7.33 -21.63 -8.84
C SER A 172 -7.74 -21.74 -7.37
N TYR A 173 -6.78 -21.85 -6.44
CA TYR A 173 -7.00 -22.10 -5.02
C TYR A 173 -8.10 -21.25 -4.40
N TYR A 174 -8.00 -19.93 -4.53
CA TYR A 174 -8.97 -19.01 -3.93
C TYR A 174 -10.37 -19.12 -4.53
N LYS A 175 -10.48 -19.57 -5.79
CA LYS A 175 -11.76 -19.72 -6.47
C LYS A 175 -12.66 -20.73 -5.78
N TYR A 176 -12.08 -21.80 -5.23
CA TYR A 176 -12.81 -22.85 -4.51
C TYR A 176 -13.49 -22.38 -3.23
N PHE A 177 -13.07 -21.25 -2.68
CA PHE A 177 -13.57 -20.71 -1.43
C PHE A 177 -14.39 -19.43 -1.60
N MET A 178 -14.78 -19.08 -2.84
CA MET A 178 -15.50 -17.83 -3.15
C MET A 178 -16.95 -17.80 -2.65
N TYR A 179 -17.63 -18.96 -2.59
CA TYR A 179 -19.07 -19.04 -2.27
C TYR A 179 -19.34 -19.88 -1.01
N ARG A 180 -18.62 -19.65 0.09
CA ARG A 180 -18.84 -20.42 1.33
C ARG A 180 -20.24 -20.11 1.90
N LEU A 181 -20.81 -21.09 2.60
CA LEU A 181 -22.15 -21.00 3.21
C LEU A 181 -22.02 -20.83 4.74
N ASP A 182 -21.24 -19.86 5.20
CA ASP A 182 -21.16 -19.45 6.61
C ASP A 182 -21.58 -17.98 6.80
N ASP A 183 -22.04 -17.64 8.00
CA ASP A 183 -22.53 -16.30 8.37
C ASP A 183 -21.42 -15.26 8.52
N LYS A 184 -20.15 -15.70 8.42
CA LYS A 184 -18.95 -14.85 8.50
C LYS A 184 -18.52 -14.30 7.14
N ILE A 185 -19.12 -14.77 6.05
CA ILE A 185 -18.99 -14.12 4.74
C ILE A 185 -19.83 -12.86 4.71
N LEU A 186 -19.24 -11.79 4.17
CA LEU A 186 -20.01 -10.60 3.85
C LEU A 186 -20.66 -10.80 2.49
N THR A 187 -21.95 -10.57 2.38
CA THR A 187 -22.65 -10.55 1.08
C THR A 187 -22.78 -9.13 0.54
N VAL A 188 -22.90 -8.99 -0.78
CA VAL A 188 -23.24 -7.71 -1.42
C VAL A 188 -24.51 -7.10 -0.82
N ASP A 189 -25.54 -7.90 -0.54
CA ASP A 189 -26.80 -7.41 0.03
C ASP A 189 -26.62 -6.88 1.46
N GLU A 190 -25.85 -7.58 2.31
CA GLU A 190 -25.51 -7.09 3.65
C GLU A 190 -24.74 -5.77 3.59
N LEU A 191 -23.74 -5.68 2.70
CA LEU A 191 -22.95 -4.47 2.51
C LEU A 191 -23.81 -3.30 1.97
N MET A 192 -24.65 -3.55 0.97
CA MET A 192 -25.54 -2.54 0.39
C MET A 192 -26.68 -2.14 1.33
N SER A 193 -27.07 -2.99 2.28
CA SER A 193 -28.02 -2.62 3.34
C SER A 193 -27.54 -1.44 4.20
N LEU A 194 -26.21 -1.22 4.25
CA LEU A 194 -25.62 -0.09 4.97
C LEU A 194 -25.90 1.25 4.27
N ALA A 195 -26.06 1.27 2.95
CA ALA A 195 -26.23 2.50 2.17
C ALA A 195 -27.48 3.30 2.58
N ASN A 196 -28.52 2.62 3.06
CA ASN A 196 -29.79 3.22 3.47
C ASN A 196 -29.80 3.77 4.91
N ARG A 197 -28.72 3.60 5.68
CA ARG A 197 -28.62 4.04 7.08
C ARG A 197 -28.20 5.50 7.20
N SER A 198 -28.46 6.14 8.33
CA SER A 198 -27.92 7.48 8.64
C SER A 198 -26.41 7.45 8.91
N ASP A 199 -25.72 8.60 8.88
CA ASP A 199 -24.26 8.68 9.05
C ASP A 199 -23.76 8.17 10.40
N SER A 200 -24.51 8.40 11.48
CA SER A 200 -24.15 7.87 12.79
C SER A 200 -24.35 6.35 12.87
N GLU A 201 -25.39 5.83 12.22
CA GLU A 201 -25.73 4.41 12.26
C GLU A 201 -24.85 3.56 11.34
N ILE A 202 -24.38 4.13 10.22
CA ILE A 202 -23.62 3.36 9.22
C ILE A 202 -22.27 2.91 9.76
N ILE A 203 -21.55 3.79 10.47
CA ILE A 203 -20.24 3.48 11.02
C ILE A 203 -20.36 2.42 12.12
N GLU A 204 -21.33 2.57 13.03
CA GLU A 204 -21.56 1.59 14.08
C GLU A 204 -21.93 0.22 13.49
N SER A 205 -22.84 0.20 12.51
CA SER A 205 -23.30 -1.02 11.85
C SER A 205 -22.17 -1.70 11.07
N ALA A 206 -21.37 -0.93 10.32
CA ALA A 206 -20.23 -1.44 9.58
C ALA A 206 -19.16 -2.02 10.52
N ASN A 207 -18.90 -1.35 11.64
CA ASN A 207 -17.94 -1.81 12.64
C ASN A 207 -18.39 -3.12 13.31
N GLN A 208 -19.68 -3.26 13.63
CA GLN A 208 -20.22 -4.50 14.17
C GLN A 208 -20.21 -5.61 13.13
N LEU A 209 -20.57 -5.30 11.88
CA LEU A 209 -20.51 -6.25 10.79
C LEU A 209 -19.09 -6.76 10.61
N TYR A 210 -18.11 -5.86 10.46
CA TYR A 210 -16.69 -6.18 10.31
C TYR A 210 -16.16 -7.12 11.40
N LYS A 211 -16.51 -6.90 12.67
CA LYS A 211 -16.07 -7.77 13.79
C LYS A 211 -16.60 -9.20 13.69
N ASN A 212 -17.71 -9.40 12.99
CA ASN A 212 -18.35 -10.70 12.84
C ASN A 212 -17.99 -11.39 11.51
N LYS A 213 -17.28 -10.69 10.60
CA LYS A 213 -16.86 -11.23 9.30
C LYS A 213 -15.39 -11.67 9.31
N TYR A 214 -15.00 -12.46 8.32
CA TYR A 214 -13.58 -12.79 8.13
C TYR A 214 -12.78 -11.57 7.66
N GLU A 215 -11.46 -11.61 7.87
CA GLU A 215 -10.55 -10.61 7.31
C GLU A 215 -10.65 -10.59 5.77
N LEU A 216 -10.52 -9.41 5.17
CA LEU A 216 -10.61 -9.17 3.72
C LEU A 216 -12.01 -9.31 3.11
N GLU A 217 -13.04 -9.68 3.87
CA GLU A 217 -14.40 -9.77 3.33
C GLU A 217 -14.91 -8.42 2.82
N PHE A 218 -14.60 -7.31 3.51
CA PHE A 218 -14.97 -5.98 3.00
C PHE A 218 -14.20 -5.66 1.73
N GLU A 219 -12.89 -5.94 1.70
CA GLU A 219 -12.07 -5.72 0.50
C GLU A 219 -12.63 -6.47 -0.72
N ASN A 220 -12.95 -7.75 -0.55
CA ASN A 220 -13.46 -8.62 -1.61
C ASN A 220 -14.84 -8.15 -2.12
N GLN A 221 -15.79 -7.91 -1.21
CA GLN A 221 -17.15 -7.53 -1.59
C GLN A 221 -17.22 -6.13 -2.19
N ILE A 222 -16.41 -5.19 -1.70
CA ILE A 222 -16.30 -3.85 -2.33
C ILE A 222 -15.69 -3.99 -3.73
N GLY A 223 -14.66 -4.82 -3.90
CA GLY A 223 -14.08 -5.11 -5.22
C GLY A 223 -15.11 -5.67 -6.20
N GLU A 224 -15.99 -6.57 -5.74
CA GLU A 224 -17.09 -7.10 -6.56
C GLU A 224 -18.10 -6.01 -6.91
N LEU A 225 -18.54 -5.20 -5.93
CA LEU A 225 -19.46 -4.08 -6.14
C LEU A 225 -18.94 -3.10 -7.18
N LEU A 226 -17.67 -2.71 -7.08
CA LEU A 226 -17.03 -1.79 -8.02
C LEU A 226 -16.96 -2.38 -9.44
N ALA A 227 -16.68 -3.68 -9.57
CA ALA A 227 -16.69 -4.37 -10.85
C ALA A 227 -18.10 -4.46 -11.49
N GLN A 228 -19.16 -4.50 -10.67
CA GLN A 228 -20.54 -4.56 -11.15
C GLN A 228 -21.02 -3.24 -11.78
N ILE A 229 -20.40 -2.10 -11.48
CA ILE A 229 -20.73 -0.78 -12.09
C ILE A 229 -20.73 -0.85 -13.63
N TYR A 230 -19.86 -1.69 -14.20
CA TYR A 230 -19.68 -1.79 -15.66
C TYR A 230 -20.40 -2.99 -16.30
N LYS A 231 -21.05 -3.86 -15.52
CA LYS A 231 -21.77 -5.03 -16.06
C LYS A 231 -23.15 -4.62 -16.55
N SER A 232 -23.30 -4.44 -17.86
CA SER A 232 -24.61 -4.25 -18.50
C SER A 232 -25.39 -5.57 -18.56
N ASN A 233 -26.21 -5.87 -17.57
CA ASN A 233 -27.26 -6.87 -17.74
C ASN A 233 -28.31 -6.26 -18.68
N GLY A 234 -28.66 -6.95 -19.78
CA GLY A 234 -29.63 -6.50 -20.79
C GLY A 234 -31.05 -6.21 -20.29
N GLU A 235 -31.24 -6.14 -18.98
CA GLU A 235 -32.45 -5.76 -18.24
C GLU A 235 -32.14 -4.60 -17.27
N GLY A 236 -31.50 -3.52 -17.74
CA GLY A 236 -31.66 -2.17 -17.19
C GLY A 236 -31.42 -1.93 -15.69
N ARG A 237 -30.66 -2.74 -14.97
CA ARG A 237 -30.27 -2.48 -13.56
C ARG A 237 -28.81 -2.84 -13.30
N GLY A 238 -27.89 -1.98 -13.75
CA GLY A 238 -26.60 -1.85 -13.07
C GLY A 238 -26.81 -1.17 -11.70
N LEU A 239 -25.97 -1.48 -10.71
CA LEU A 239 -25.98 -0.75 -9.45
C LEU A 239 -25.48 0.68 -9.70
N ASP A 240 -26.18 1.68 -9.14
CA ASP A 240 -25.82 3.09 -9.30
C ASP A 240 -24.49 3.36 -8.60
N TYR A 241 -23.46 3.72 -9.37
CA TYR A 241 -22.13 4.06 -8.88
C TYR A 241 -22.19 5.16 -7.82
N THR A 242 -23.16 6.06 -7.89
CA THR A 242 -23.33 7.15 -6.92
C THR A 242 -23.63 6.60 -5.53
N VAL A 243 -24.48 5.57 -5.44
CA VAL A 243 -24.80 4.92 -4.16
C VAL A 243 -23.58 4.21 -3.60
N ILE A 244 -22.82 3.52 -4.45
CA ILE A 244 -21.61 2.79 -4.06
C ILE A 244 -20.55 3.77 -3.55
N TYR A 245 -20.22 4.83 -4.29
CA TYR A 245 -19.17 5.77 -3.89
C TYR A 245 -19.54 6.52 -2.61
N ASN A 246 -20.80 6.94 -2.46
CA ASN A 246 -21.27 7.55 -1.21
C ASN A 246 -21.16 6.58 -0.03
N LEU A 247 -21.45 5.29 -0.23
CA LEU A 247 -21.25 4.27 0.79
C LEU A 247 -19.76 4.19 1.18
N LEU A 248 -18.86 4.09 0.20
CA LEU A 248 -17.41 3.97 0.45
C LEU A 248 -16.82 5.19 1.16
N GLU A 249 -17.23 6.40 0.77
CA GLU A 249 -16.82 7.66 1.42
C GLU A 249 -17.28 7.73 2.89
N ARG A 250 -18.44 7.14 3.21
CA ARG A 250 -18.95 7.09 4.58
C ARG A 250 -18.24 6.01 5.39
N LEU A 251 -17.99 4.84 4.78
CA LEU A 251 -17.29 3.73 5.43
C LEU A 251 -15.81 4.04 5.72
N SER A 252 -15.15 4.84 4.88
CA SER A 252 -13.76 5.28 5.11
C SER A 252 -13.58 6.10 6.40
N LYS A 253 -14.68 6.65 6.95
CA LYS A 253 -14.70 7.39 8.23
C LYS A 253 -14.81 6.47 9.45
N SER A 254 -14.81 5.14 9.27
CA SER A 254 -14.82 4.18 10.37
C SER A 254 -13.64 4.37 11.33
N ASP A 255 -13.84 4.15 12.64
CA ASP A 255 -12.76 4.15 13.64
C ASP A 255 -11.84 2.92 13.54
N ILE A 256 -12.30 1.81 12.92
CA ILE A 256 -11.52 0.58 12.78
C ILE A 256 -10.50 0.73 11.65
N ARG A 257 -9.23 0.82 12.01
CA ARG A 257 -8.13 1.00 11.04
C ARG A 257 -8.08 -0.10 9.96
N ASN A 258 -8.25 -1.37 10.33
CA ASN A 258 -8.17 -2.48 9.38
C ASN A 258 -9.32 -2.47 8.37
N LEU A 259 -10.53 -2.10 8.80
CA LEU A 259 -11.67 -1.89 7.91
C LEU A 259 -11.38 -0.77 6.90
N ARG A 260 -10.86 0.38 7.36
CA ARG A 260 -10.44 1.47 6.44
C ARG A 260 -9.43 0.99 5.41
N ASN A 261 -8.43 0.22 5.85
CA ASN A 261 -7.42 -0.33 4.94
C ASN A 261 -8.01 -1.27 3.88
N GLU A 262 -8.93 -2.15 4.26
CA GLU A 262 -9.64 -3.05 3.32
C GLU A 262 -10.45 -2.25 2.29
N ILE A 263 -11.15 -1.20 2.73
CA ILE A 263 -11.88 -0.29 1.84
C ILE A 263 -10.92 0.37 0.85
N TYR A 264 -9.80 0.93 1.33
CA TYR A 264 -8.79 1.56 0.47
C TYR A 264 -8.18 0.57 -0.52
N ASN A 265 -7.88 -0.66 -0.08
CA ASN A 265 -7.33 -1.72 -0.93
C ASN A 265 -8.28 -2.20 -2.02
N ALA A 266 -9.58 -2.03 -1.83
CA ALA A 266 -10.59 -2.31 -2.84
C ALA A 266 -10.75 -1.12 -3.82
N ILE A 267 -10.65 0.12 -3.33
CA ILE A 267 -10.71 1.34 -4.16
C ILE A 267 -9.48 1.45 -5.09
N ILE A 268 -8.28 1.12 -4.61
CA ILE A 268 -7.02 1.31 -5.36
C ILE A 268 -7.03 0.66 -6.75
N PRO A 269 -7.35 -0.65 -6.91
CA PRO A 269 -7.43 -1.28 -8.22
C PRO A 269 -8.47 -0.63 -9.15
N HIS A 270 -9.56 -0.12 -8.58
CA HIS A 270 -10.62 0.55 -9.33
C HIS A 270 -10.15 1.91 -9.86
N LEU A 271 -9.44 2.69 -9.05
CA LEU A 271 -8.77 3.93 -9.49
C LEU A 271 -7.72 3.66 -10.58
N GLN A 272 -6.97 2.56 -10.46
CA GLN A 272 -5.94 2.17 -11.47
C GLN A 272 -6.55 1.78 -12.82
N GLN A 273 -7.70 1.09 -12.81
CA GLN A 273 -8.40 0.76 -14.05
C GLN A 273 -8.85 2.03 -14.78
N PHE A 274 -9.35 3.01 -14.00
CA PHE A 274 -9.78 4.33 -14.48
C PHE A 274 -10.79 4.21 -15.64
N ILE A 275 -11.88 3.49 -15.41
CA ILE A 275 -12.95 3.33 -16.40
C ILE A 275 -14.06 4.30 -16.03
N CYS A 276 -14.41 5.22 -16.93
CA CYS A 276 -15.49 6.18 -16.71
C CYS A 276 -16.68 5.88 -17.63
N ILE A 277 -17.88 6.23 -17.16
CA ILE A 277 -19.13 6.08 -17.93
C ILE A 277 -19.44 7.40 -18.63
N ASP A 278 -19.35 8.49 -17.88
CA ASP A 278 -19.54 9.86 -18.30
C ASP A 278 -18.72 10.82 -17.42
N ASN A 279 -18.81 12.12 -17.68
CA ASN A 279 -18.11 13.16 -16.92
C ASN A 279 -18.55 13.27 -15.46
N ARG A 280 -19.79 12.87 -15.12
CA ARG A 280 -20.25 12.83 -13.72
C ARG A 280 -19.56 11.71 -12.96
N HIS A 281 -19.47 10.53 -13.57
CA HIS A 281 -18.74 9.41 -13.02
C HIS A 281 -17.25 9.73 -12.91
N PHE A 282 -16.66 10.39 -13.90
CA PHE A 282 -15.26 10.83 -13.84
C PHE A 282 -15.01 11.76 -12.64
N LYS A 283 -15.84 12.79 -12.45
CA LYS A 283 -15.75 13.67 -11.28
C LYS A 283 -15.89 12.90 -9.96
N ALA A 284 -16.81 11.94 -9.88
CA ALA A 284 -17.01 11.12 -8.70
C ALA A 284 -15.83 10.16 -8.44
N LEU A 285 -15.17 9.65 -9.49
CA LEU A 285 -13.97 8.83 -9.39
C LEU A 285 -12.79 9.62 -8.80
N LEU A 286 -12.60 10.87 -9.23
CA LEU A 286 -11.58 11.76 -8.66
C LEU A 286 -11.87 12.10 -7.20
N HIS A 287 -13.14 12.30 -6.83
CA HIS A 287 -13.50 12.45 -5.42
C HIS A 287 -13.17 11.18 -4.60
N LEU A 288 -13.36 9.99 -5.18
CA LEU A 288 -13.01 8.73 -4.53
C LEU A 288 -11.48 8.59 -4.30
N TYR A 289 -10.64 9.22 -5.13
CA TYR A 289 -9.19 9.31 -4.86
C TYR A 289 -8.92 10.04 -3.54
N ASP A 290 -9.58 11.17 -3.28
CA ASP A 290 -9.40 11.97 -2.05
C ASP A 290 -9.95 11.29 -0.79
N VAL A 291 -10.70 10.20 -0.94
CA VAL A 291 -11.16 9.35 0.18
C VAL A 291 -10.05 8.45 0.71
N VAL A 292 -9.04 8.14 -0.11
CA VAL A 292 -8.01 7.13 0.21
C VAL A 292 -6.87 7.74 1.02
N ASP A 293 -6.59 7.20 2.21
CA ASP A 293 -5.39 7.59 2.97
C ASP A 293 -4.13 6.89 2.43
N PHE A 294 -3.46 7.53 1.48
CA PHE A 294 -2.23 7.02 0.86
C PHE A 294 -1.02 6.92 1.81
N ASN A 295 -1.11 7.43 3.04
CA ASN A 295 -0.02 7.33 4.03
C ASN A 295 -0.04 6.01 4.83
N SER A 296 -1.06 5.16 4.65
CA SER A 296 -1.16 3.90 5.38
C SER A 296 -0.14 2.87 4.88
N LYS A 297 0.63 2.26 5.80
CA LYS A 297 1.66 1.25 5.43
C LYS A 297 1.10 -0.08 4.92
N THR A 298 -0.19 -0.31 5.12
CA THR A 298 -0.86 -1.60 4.86
C THR A 298 -1.75 -1.57 3.62
N ILE A 299 -1.80 -0.43 2.92
CA ILE A 299 -2.55 -0.34 1.67
C ILE A 299 -1.69 -0.77 0.48
N LYS A 300 -2.34 -1.20 -0.60
CA LYS A 300 -1.71 -1.55 -1.87
C LYS A 300 -0.98 -0.35 -2.49
N TYR A 301 0.03 -0.64 -3.30
CA TYR A 301 0.75 0.38 -4.03
C TYR A 301 -0.15 1.05 -5.08
N PHE A 302 -0.11 2.39 -5.13
CA PHE A 302 -0.78 3.20 -6.15
C PHE A 302 0.26 4.14 -6.79
N ASP A 303 0.38 4.07 -8.12
CA ASP A 303 1.29 4.93 -8.86
C ASP A 303 0.64 6.28 -9.15
N ILE A 304 0.90 7.26 -8.28
CA ILE A 304 0.38 8.63 -8.43
C ILE A 304 0.95 9.29 -9.71
N SER A 305 2.15 8.90 -10.15
CA SER A 305 2.75 9.48 -11.36
C SER A 305 1.99 9.03 -12.59
N ASP A 306 1.70 7.73 -12.71
CA ASP A 306 0.88 7.17 -13.80
C ASP A 306 -0.55 7.74 -13.79
N PHE A 307 -1.13 7.90 -12.59
CA PHE A 307 -2.43 8.54 -12.42
C PHE A 307 -2.42 10.00 -12.92
N LEU A 308 -1.43 10.82 -12.52
CA LEU A 308 -1.32 12.20 -13.00
C LEU A 308 -1.07 12.25 -14.52
N MET A 309 -0.22 11.37 -15.06
CA MET A 309 -0.02 11.23 -16.51
C MET A 309 -1.32 10.88 -17.24
N THR A 310 -2.19 10.09 -16.62
CA THR A 310 -3.49 9.71 -17.19
C THR A 310 -4.43 10.91 -17.28
N ILE A 311 -4.49 11.76 -16.26
CA ILE A 311 -5.47 12.86 -16.19
C ILE A 311 -4.96 14.19 -16.78
N LEU A 312 -3.64 14.41 -16.85
CA LEU A 312 -3.04 15.66 -17.32
C LEU A 312 -2.69 15.67 -18.80
N VAL A 313 -2.64 14.52 -19.48
CA VAL A 313 -2.34 14.41 -20.91
C VAL A 313 -3.63 14.10 -21.66
N LYS A 314 -4.02 14.95 -22.62
CA LYS A 314 -5.33 14.87 -23.30
C LYS A 314 -5.49 13.55 -24.04
N GLU A 315 -4.47 13.06 -24.74
CA GLU A 315 -4.54 11.77 -25.44
C GLU A 315 -4.80 10.61 -24.47
N ASN A 316 -4.10 10.57 -23.34
CA ASN A 316 -4.28 9.52 -22.33
C ASN A 316 -5.70 9.58 -21.72
N LEU A 317 -6.17 10.77 -21.37
CA LEU A 317 -7.50 10.96 -20.81
C LEU A 317 -8.59 10.58 -21.83
N ALA A 318 -8.41 10.95 -23.10
CA ALA A 318 -9.34 10.59 -24.19
C ALA A 318 -9.49 9.07 -24.32
N VAL A 319 -8.41 8.31 -24.20
CA VAL A 319 -8.44 6.83 -24.25
C VAL A 319 -9.26 6.26 -23.08
N LYS A 320 -9.11 6.83 -21.88
CA LYS A 320 -9.84 6.37 -20.69
C LYS A 320 -11.33 6.75 -20.72
N LEU A 321 -11.65 7.96 -21.14
CA LEU A 321 -13.03 8.47 -21.19
C LEU A 321 -13.79 8.03 -22.45
N ARG A 322 -13.07 7.60 -23.50
CA ARG A 322 -13.63 7.17 -24.81
C ARG A 322 -14.42 8.25 -25.54
N HIS A 323 -14.10 9.52 -25.28
CA HIS A 323 -14.61 10.67 -26.02
C HIS A 323 -13.54 11.76 -26.12
N PRO A 324 -13.70 12.73 -27.05
CA PRO A 324 -12.80 13.87 -27.14
C PRO A 324 -12.77 14.68 -25.84
N ILE A 325 -11.61 15.28 -25.55
CA ILE A 325 -11.37 16.11 -24.37
C ILE A 325 -11.62 17.57 -24.70
N GLY A 326 -12.43 18.24 -23.90
CA GLY A 326 -12.80 19.65 -24.02
C GLY A 326 -12.67 20.41 -22.71
N GLN A 327 -13.47 21.48 -22.58
CA GLN A 327 -13.42 22.37 -21.42
C GLN A 327 -13.98 21.73 -20.15
N GLU A 328 -14.98 20.86 -20.26
CA GLU A 328 -15.61 20.22 -19.09
C GLU A 328 -14.59 19.33 -18.35
N GLU A 329 -13.82 18.52 -19.08
CA GLU A 329 -12.80 17.66 -18.50
C GLU A 329 -11.64 18.47 -17.91
N HIS A 330 -11.26 19.57 -18.57
CA HIS A 330 -10.31 20.54 -18.02
C HIS A 330 -10.78 21.05 -16.66
N ASP A 331 -12.02 21.52 -16.56
CA ASP A 331 -12.57 22.10 -15.33
C ASP A 331 -12.69 21.06 -14.22
N ILE A 332 -13.07 19.81 -14.55
CA ILE A 332 -13.12 18.69 -13.59
C ILE A 332 -11.72 18.41 -13.01
N VAL A 333 -10.70 18.28 -13.86
CA VAL A 333 -9.32 17.97 -13.41
C VAL A 333 -8.73 19.14 -12.65
N TYR A 334 -8.97 20.38 -13.11
CA TYR A 334 -8.51 21.58 -12.42
C TYR A 334 -9.12 21.69 -11.02
N ASP A 335 -10.44 21.52 -10.90
CA ASP A 335 -11.15 21.54 -9.62
C ASP A 335 -10.64 20.46 -8.67
N PHE A 336 -10.41 19.24 -9.18
CA PHE A 336 -9.84 18.14 -8.40
C PHE A 336 -8.45 18.49 -7.85
N LEU A 337 -7.54 18.93 -8.73
CA LEU A 337 -6.20 19.29 -8.29
C LEU A 337 -6.28 20.44 -7.28
N PHE A 338 -6.98 21.52 -7.61
CA PHE A 338 -7.05 22.69 -6.73
C PHE A 338 -7.58 22.37 -5.31
N ASN A 339 -8.51 21.41 -5.18
CA ASN A 339 -9.20 21.09 -3.92
C ASN A 339 -8.82 19.73 -3.30
N THR A 340 -7.81 19.03 -3.82
CA THR A 340 -7.44 17.68 -3.34
C THR A 340 -7.18 17.64 -1.83
N ALA A 341 -7.54 16.51 -1.22
CA ALA A 341 -7.23 16.21 0.17
C ALA A 341 -5.75 15.86 0.39
N HIS A 342 -4.97 15.69 -0.69
CA HIS A 342 -3.58 15.23 -0.66
C HIS A 342 -2.60 16.24 -1.30
N PRO A 343 -2.58 17.52 -0.87
CA PRO A 343 -1.81 18.57 -1.52
C PRO A 343 -0.30 18.28 -1.57
N VAL A 344 0.27 17.69 -0.51
CA VAL A 344 1.72 17.38 -0.44
C VAL A 344 2.11 16.29 -1.45
N LEU A 345 1.31 15.22 -1.55
CA LEU A 345 1.54 14.11 -2.48
C LEU A 345 1.38 14.56 -3.93
N ILE A 346 0.27 15.26 -4.23
CA ILE A 346 0.01 15.79 -5.56
C ILE A 346 1.07 16.83 -5.95
N SER A 347 1.41 17.76 -5.05
CA SER A 347 2.44 18.78 -5.31
C SER A 347 3.80 18.15 -5.61
N SER A 348 4.23 17.14 -4.85
CA SER A 348 5.53 16.49 -5.06
C SER A 348 5.56 15.72 -6.38
N THR A 349 4.48 15.02 -6.70
CA THR A 349 4.36 14.28 -7.97
C THR A 349 4.27 15.24 -9.16
N LEU A 350 3.59 16.38 -9.01
CA LEU A 350 3.56 17.44 -10.02
C LEU A 350 4.96 18.01 -10.29
N SER A 351 5.82 18.16 -9.28
CA SER A 351 7.21 18.61 -9.51
C SER A 351 7.97 17.63 -10.41
N LEU A 352 7.86 16.33 -10.15
CA LEU A 352 8.49 15.28 -10.97
C LEU A 352 7.89 15.21 -12.38
N PHE A 353 6.56 15.33 -12.47
CA PHE A 353 5.84 15.38 -13.74
C PHE A 353 6.33 16.55 -14.60
N LYS A 354 6.36 17.77 -14.04
CA LYS A 354 6.83 18.97 -14.76
C LYS A 354 8.27 18.82 -15.25
N GLU A 355 9.17 18.29 -14.41
CA GLU A 355 10.57 18.03 -14.80
C GLU A 355 10.63 17.05 -15.97
N THR A 356 9.86 15.97 -15.92
CA THR A 356 9.78 14.96 -16.99
C THR A 356 9.26 15.56 -18.29
N ILE A 357 8.23 16.40 -18.22
CA ILE A 357 7.62 17.05 -19.39
C ILE A 357 8.57 18.09 -20.01
N VAL A 358 9.23 18.92 -19.20
CA VAL A 358 10.18 19.94 -19.67
C VAL A 358 11.42 19.30 -20.32
N ASN A 359 11.88 18.18 -19.78
CA ASN A 359 13.01 17.42 -20.33
C ASN A 359 12.61 16.48 -21.48
N GLY A 360 11.31 16.33 -21.74
CA GLY A 360 10.74 15.41 -22.71
C GLY A 360 10.55 16.00 -24.11
N ASN A 361 9.67 15.35 -24.89
CA ASN A 361 9.35 15.78 -26.25
C ASN A 361 8.33 16.94 -26.26
N LYS A 362 8.54 17.92 -27.13
CA LYS A 362 7.65 19.08 -27.29
C LYS A 362 6.18 18.72 -27.56
N GLY A 363 5.93 17.61 -28.25
CA GLY A 363 4.57 17.13 -28.54
C GLY A 363 3.75 16.82 -27.29
N THR A 364 4.38 16.38 -26.20
CA THR A 364 3.69 16.12 -24.92
C THR A 364 3.31 17.41 -24.20
N ILE A 365 4.08 18.49 -24.37
CA ILE A 365 3.76 19.81 -23.82
C ILE A 365 2.50 20.37 -24.49
N ASP A 366 2.42 20.26 -25.82
CA ASP A 366 1.28 20.77 -26.60
C ASP A 366 -0.01 19.97 -26.33
N ASP A 367 0.11 18.72 -25.86
CA ASP A 367 -1.01 17.83 -25.50
C ASP A 367 -1.46 17.91 -24.03
N LEU A 368 -0.86 18.80 -23.23
CA LEU A 368 -1.29 18.96 -21.84
C LEU A 368 -2.74 19.46 -21.73
N LEU A 369 -3.49 18.88 -20.79
CA LEU A 369 -4.81 19.33 -20.39
C LEU A 369 -4.72 20.67 -19.67
N ILE A 370 -3.83 20.77 -18.68
CA ILE A 370 -3.56 21.97 -17.88
C ILE A 370 -2.11 22.37 -18.11
N ASP A 371 -1.89 23.64 -18.44
CA ASP A 371 -0.55 24.14 -18.75
C ASP A 371 0.37 24.18 -17.50
N LEU A 372 1.69 24.15 -17.73
CA LEU A 372 2.68 24.16 -16.66
C LEU A 372 2.58 25.39 -15.73
N PRO A 373 2.30 26.62 -16.23
CA PRO A 373 2.02 27.76 -15.38
C PRO A 373 0.85 27.56 -14.41
N ALA A 374 -0.31 27.08 -14.88
CA ALA A 374 -1.48 26.83 -14.05
C ALA A 374 -1.22 25.74 -13.00
N LEU A 375 -0.52 24.66 -13.37
CA LEU A 375 -0.07 23.65 -12.40
C LEU A 375 0.86 24.24 -11.33
N SER A 376 1.72 25.18 -11.71
CA SER A 376 2.61 25.87 -10.79
C SER A 376 1.88 26.86 -9.88
N ASP A 377 0.76 27.44 -10.34
CA ASP A 377 -0.15 28.25 -9.52
C ASP A 377 -0.91 27.41 -8.50
N ILE A 378 -1.34 26.19 -8.86
CA ILE A 378 -1.94 25.23 -7.92
C ILE A 378 -0.94 24.87 -6.81
N GLN A 379 0.32 24.55 -7.15
CA GLN A 379 1.35 24.26 -6.13
C GLN A 379 1.62 25.45 -5.20
N LEU A 380 1.63 26.67 -5.73
CA LEU A 380 1.74 27.88 -4.91
C LEU A 380 0.55 28.01 -3.95
N LYS A 381 -0.67 27.73 -4.41
CA LYS A 381 -1.89 27.76 -3.58
C LYS A 381 -1.85 26.74 -2.45
N TYR A 382 -1.33 25.54 -2.69
CA TYR A 382 -1.11 24.58 -1.62
C TYR A 382 -0.17 25.13 -0.54
N PHE A 383 0.97 25.71 -0.93
CA PHE A 383 1.90 26.31 0.03
C PHE A 383 1.30 27.53 0.77
N GLU A 384 0.53 28.36 0.07
CA GLU A 384 -0.20 29.47 0.67
C GLU A 384 -1.16 28.99 1.77
N ASN A 385 -1.93 27.94 1.49
CA ASN A 385 -2.95 27.39 2.36
C ASN A 385 -2.40 26.53 3.51
N GLU A 386 -1.17 26.05 3.41
CA GLU A 386 -0.51 25.26 4.45
C GLU A 386 -0.41 26.07 5.75
N GLN A 387 -1.02 25.56 6.82
CA GLN A 387 -1.12 26.27 8.09
C GLN A 387 0.22 26.30 8.81
N ASN A 388 0.97 25.20 8.78
CA ASN A 388 2.28 25.11 9.41
C ASN A 388 3.40 25.07 8.37
N LYS A 389 3.79 26.24 7.88
CA LYS A 389 4.88 26.40 6.90
C LYS A 389 6.24 25.93 7.38
N PHE A 390 6.41 25.67 8.68
CA PHE A 390 7.64 25.14 9.28
C PHE A 390 7.56 23.65 9.63
N SER A 391 6.55 22.93 9.14
CA SER A 391 6.52 21.45 9.16
C SER A 391 7.31 20.87 7.97
N GLU A 392 7.52 19.55 7.97
CA GLU A 392 8.08 18.87 6.78
C GLU A 392 7.19 19.06 5.55
N ASP A 393 5.86 19.01 5.72
CA ASP A 393 4.89 19.26 4.65
C ASP A 393 4.99 20.70 4.13
N GLY A 394 5.11 21.68 5.03
CA GLY A 394 5.28 23.09 4.68
C GLY A 394 6.55 23.36 3.89
N PHE A 395 7.67 22.76 4.28
CA PHE A 395 8.91 22.85 3.52
C PHE A 395 8.84 22.10 2.19
N THR A 396 8.20 20.93 2.15
CA THR A 396 7.98 20.17 0.91
C THR A 396 7.17 20.99 -0.10
N LEU A 397 6.05 21.57 0.33
CA LEU A 397 5.23 22.45 -0.52
C LEU A 397 5.99 23.70 -0.97
N PHE A 398 6.78 24.30 -0.09
CA PHE A 398 7.65 25.43 -0.44
C PHE A 398 8.67 25.06 -1.51
N TYR A 399 9.36 23.92 -1.37
CA TYR A 399 10.36 23.46 -2.34
C TYR A 399 9.76 23.09 -3.69
N ASN A 400 8.49 22.66 -3.70
CA ASN A 400 7.75 22.37 -4.93
C ASN A 400 7.29 23.62 -5.68
N CYS A 401 7.38 24.82 -5.08
CA CYS A 401 7.09 26.09 -5.74
C CYS A 401 8.23 26.55 -6.65
N GLN A 402 8.70 25.68 -7.54
CA GLN A 402 9.75 25.99 -8.53
C GLN A 402 9.17 26.72 -9.74
N ASP A 403 10.00 27.61 -10.31
CA ASP A 403 9.73 28.20 -11.61
C ASP A 403 9.66 27.08 -12.67
N PRO A 404 8.62 27.06 -13.52
CA PRO A 404 8.42 25.97 -14.48
C PRO A 404 9.55 25.84 -15.52
N TYR A 405 10.39 26.86 -15.69
CA TYR A 405 11.45 26.89 -16.70
C TYR A 405 12.85 27.05 -16.11
N ARG A 406 12.98 27.16 -14.78
CA ARG A 406 14.25 27.42 -14.10
C ARG A 406 14.37 26.64 -12.79
N ILE A 407 15.59 26.28 -12.44
CA ILE A 407 15.93 25.66 -11.15
C ILE A 407 16.00 26.76 -10.05
N CYS A 408 14.93 27.54 -9.89
CA CYS A 408 14.80 28.56 -8.84
C CYS A 408 13.38 28.57 -8.28
N LEU A 409 13.22 28.98 -7.02
CA LEU A 409 11.89 29.10 -6.42
C LEU A 409 11.18 30.36 -6.93
N ARG A 410 9.85 30.27 -7.02
CA ARG A 410 8.98 31.40 -7.35
C ARG A 410 9.14 32.53 -6.34
N GLN A 411 9.13 33.77 -6.82
CA GLN A 411 9.31 34.96 -5.99
C GLN A 411 8.19 35.14 -4.97
N GLU A 412 6.97 34.72 -5.33
CA GLU A 412 5.79 34.74 -4.47
C GLU A 412 5.98 33.80 -3.27
N ALA A 413 6.42 32.57 -3.52
CA ALA A 413 6.72 31.59 -2.45
C ALA A 413 7.85 32.07 -1.54
N LEU A 414 8.94 32.61 -2.11
CA LEU A 414 10.04 33.21 -1.34
C LEU A 414 9.55 34.36 -0.46
N LYS A 415 8.67 35.22 -0.97
CA LYS A 415 8.09 36.34 -0.21
C LYS A 415 7.20 35.85 0.93
N ILE A 416 6.35 34.85 0.69
CA ILE A 416 5.50 34.23 1.71
C ILE A 416 6.39 33.64 2.82
N MET A 417 7.35 32.78 2.45
CA MET A 417 8.25 32.13 3.41
C MET A 417 9.03 33.18 4.22
N LYS A 418 9.61 34.19 3.56
CA LYS A 418 10.34 35.28 4.24
C LYS A 418 9.46 36.02 5.25
N ASN A 419 8.22 36.35 4.89
CA ASN A 419 7.30 37.03 5.79
C ASN A 419 6.97 36.18 7.01
N GLU A 420 6.79 34.87 6.84
CA GLU A 420 6.55 33.95 7.96
C GLU A 420 7.78 33.79 8.86
N ILE A 421 8.99 33.73 8.28
CA ILE A 421 10.24 33.69 9.03
C ILE A 421 10.41 34.95 9.88
N LEU A 422 10.08 36.13 9.34
CA LEU A 422 10.15 37.39 10.08
C LEU A 422 9.16 37.44 11.25
N LYS A 423 7.99 36.81 11.12
CA LYS A 423 6.99 36.70 12.21
C LYS A 423 7.41 35.70 13.28
N ASN A 424 7.97 34.56 12.88
CA ASN A 424 8.38 33.49 13.79
C ASN A 424 9.75 32.89 13.39
N PRO A 425 10.87 33.56 13.71
CA PRO A 425 12.21 33.07 13.37
C PRO A 425 12.51 31.70 13.97
N LYS A 426 11.98 31.41 15.16
CA LYS A 426 12.22 30.15 15.88
C LYS A 426 11.70 28.93 15.12
N GLY A 427 10.53 29.06 14.49
CA GLY A 427 9.94 27.98 13.68
C GLY A 427 10.80 27.66 12.45
N TYR A 428 11.37 28.68 11.81
CA TYR A 428 12.34 28.45 10.73
C TYR A 428 13.63 27.81 11.24
N PHE A 429 14.17 28.31 12.35
CA PHE A 429 15.42 27.81 12.93
C PHE A 429 15.34 26.35 13.40
N SER A 430 14.16 25.83 13.76
CA SER A 430 14.03 24.40 14.09
C SER A 430 14.28 23.49 12.90
N MET A 431 14.08 23.97 11.68
CA MET A 431 14.27 23.22 10.42
C MET A 431 15.47 23.69 9.60
N PHE A 432 16.22 24.68 10.10
CA PHE A 432 17.27 25.34 9.33
C PHE A 432 18.49 24.47 9.06
N ILE A 433 18.81 23.52 9.95
CA ILE A 433 19.97 22.64 9.77
C ILE A 433 19.51 21.33 9.18
N ARG A 434 20.03 21.00 8.00
CA ARG A 434 19.76 19.75 7.28
C ARG A 434 20.95 18.81 7.42
N LYS A 435 20.65 17.52 7.38
CA LYS A 435 21.64 16.44 7.41
C LYS A 435 21.66 15.69 6.09
N GLY A 436 22.83 15.20 5.71
CA GLY A 436 22.99 14.29 4.59
C GLY A 436 22.33 12.93 4.85
N GLN A 437 22.15 12.17 3.77
CA GLN A 437 21.63 10.81 3.83
C GLN A 437 22.79 9.82 3.99
N THR A 438 22.89 9.21 5.17
CA THR A 438 23.89 8.20 5.52
C THR A 438 23.31 7.31 6.60
N SER A 439 23.57 6.01 6.51
CA SER A 439 23.18 5.02 7.52
C SER A 439 24.14 5.00 8.71
N ASN A 440 25.33 5.60 8.59
CA ASN A 440 26.31 5.63 9.66
C ASN A 440 26.24 6.96 10.43
N PRO A 441 25.85 6.95 11.72
CA PRO A 441 25.69 8.17 12.51
C PRO A 441 26.99 8.96 12.74
N GLU A 442 28.15 8.31 12.57
CA GLU A 442 29.47 8.94 12.70
C GLU A 442 30.01 9.55 11.41
N PHE A 443 29.36 9.27 10.27
CA PHE A 443 29.75 9.77 8.95
C PHE A 443 28.58 10.49 8.32
N ASN A 444 28.44 11.78 8.59
CA ASN A 444 27.36 12.59 8.04
C ASN A 444 27.86 14.01 7.71
N THR A 445 27.09 14.73 6.91
CA THR A 445 27.37 16.12 6.56
C THR A 445 26.19 16.97 6.99
N VAL A 446 26.47 18.16 7.55
CA VAL A 446 25.44 19.14 7.89
C VAL A 446 25.54 20.38 7.00
N PHE A 447 24.40 20.94 6.63
CA PHE A 447 24.29 22.11 5.77
C PHE A 447 23.03 22.92 6.12
N PRO A 448 22.98 24.24 5.81
CA PRO A 448 21.79 25.04 6.03
C PRO A 448 20.63 24.63 5.10
N GLU A 449 19.43 25.09 5.41
CA GLU A 449 18.24 25.02 4.56
C GLU A 449 18.60 25.45 3.12
N PRO A 450 18.40 24.60 2.09
CA PRO A 450 18.98 24.81 0.76
C PRO A 450 18.69 26.17 0.10
N PHE A 451 17.57 26.79 0.42
CA PHE A 451 17.08 28.03 -0.21
C PHE A 451 17.28 29.28 0.65
N TRP A 452 18.05 29.20 1.74
CA TRP A 452 18.29 30.34 2.62
C TRP A 452 18.84 31.55 1.84
N ASN A 453 19.69 31.30 0.84
CA ASN A 453 20.27 32.35 0.01
C ASN A 453 19.23 33.02 -0.90
N GLN A 454 18.22 32.30 -1.39
CA GLN A 454 17.14 32.88 -2.20
C GLN A 454 16.16 33.67 -1.33
N ILE A 455 15.92 33.22 -0.09
CA ILE A 455 15.04 33.91 0.87
C ILE A 455 15.67 35.24 1.33
N PHE A 456 16.95 35.21 1.71
CA PHE A 456 17.64 36.35 2.30
C PHE A 456 18.45 37.18 1.30
N GLY A 457 18.90 36.57 0.21
CA GLY A 457 19.68 37.16 -0.88
C GLY A 457 21.17 36.79 -0.84
N ASP A 458 21.80 36.97 0.32
CA ASP A 458 23.25 36.76 0.50
C ASP A 458 23.61 36.50 1.98
N TYR A 459 24.85 36.07 2.22
CA TYR A 459 25.35 35.77 3.57
C TYR A 459 25.22 36.97 4.51
N SER A 460 25.50 38.18 4.03
CA SER A 460 25.49 39.40 4.85
C SER A 460 24.09 39.74 5.35
N LYS A 461 23.08 39.63 4.48
CA LYS A 461 21.67 39.85 4.86
C LYS A 461 21.15 38.80 5.82
N PHE A 462 21.56 37.54 5.66
CA PHE A 462 21.21 36.50 6.62
C PHE A 462 21.89 36.75 7.98
N GLU A 463 23.16 37.12 7.99
CA GLU A 463 23.89 37.49 9.22
C GLU A 463 23.25 38.69 9.93
N GLU A 464 22.81 39.71 9.19
CA GLU A 464 22.09 40.85 9.75
C GLU A 464 20.77 40.43 10.40
N PHE A 465 20.00 39.56 9.73
CA PHE A 465 18.77 38.99 10.28
C PHE A 465 19.05 38.17 11.55
N LEU A 466 20.02 37.26 11.51
CA LEU A 466 20.39 36.40 12.63
C LEU A 466 20.88 37.21 13.84
N GLY A 467 21.56 38.33 13.60
CA GLY A 467 22.00 39.27 14.63
C GLY A 467 20.85 40.01 15.32
N LYS A 468 19.73 40.23 14.63
CA LYS A 468 18.51 40.84 15.19
C LYS A 468 17.74 39.87 16.09
N CYS A 469 17.90 38.56 15.91
CA CYS A 469 17.31 37.55 16.79
C CYS A 469 18.05 37.50 18.13
N LYS A 470 17.52 38.19 19.14
CA LYS A 470 18.14 38.31 20.48
C LYS A 470 17.67 37.26 21.50
N ASP A 471 16.82 36.33 21.08
CA ASP A 471 16.28 35.32 21.98
C ASP A 471 17.28 34.19 22.25
N ASP A 472 17.38 33.78 23.51
CA ASP A 472 18.21 32.65 23.94
C ASP A 472 17.49 31.30 23.76
N ASN A 473 16.61 31.20 22.75
CA ASN A 473 15.97 29.95 22.43
C ASN A 473 17.01 28.95 21.87
N GLN A 474 16.83 27.67 22.19
CA GLN A 474 17.75 26.62 21.75
C GLN A 474 17.98 26.60 20.23
N TYR A 475 16.94 26.86 19.43
CA TYR A 475 17.05 26.88 17.96
C TYR A 475 17.86 28.08 17.47
N THR A 476 17.64 29.27 18.03
CA THR A 476 18.44 30.46 17.71
C THR A 476 19.92 30.25 18.07
N ILE A 477 20.20 29.73 19.27
CA ILE A 477 21.58 29.43 19.71
C ILE A 477 22.22 28.40 18.77
N ARG A 478 21.50 27.33 18.44
CA ARG A 478 21.95 26.27 17.53
C ARG A 478 22.29 26.83 16.16
N VAL A 479 21.42 27.67 15.57
CA VAL A 479 21.66 28.27 14.25
C VAL A 479 22.84 29.23 14.28
N LYS A 480 22.99 30.05 15.33
CA LYS A 480 24.16 30.93 15.49
C LYS A 480 25.47 30.14 15.55
N ASN A 481 25.50 29.09 16.36
CA ASN A 481 26.68 28.24 16.50
C ASN A 481 26.99 27.52 15.19
N PHE A 482 25.98 26.92 14.55
CA PHE A 482 26.13 26.29 13.25
C PHE A 482 26.64 27.28 12.18
N TRP A 483 26.06 28.48 12.12
CA TRP A 483 26.43 29.49 11.13
C TRP A 483 27.89 29.95 11.28
N GLU A 484 28.37 30.11 12.51
CA GLU A 484 29.79 30.38 12.77
C GLU A 484 30.70 29.25 12.27
N LEU A 485 30.33 27.99 12.48
CA LEU A 485 31.07 26.85 11.93
C LEU A 485 31.05 26.87 10.39
N TYR A 486 29.88 27.06 9.79
CA TYR A 486 29.68 27.09 8.34
C TYR A 486 30.51 28.19 7.68
N LYS A 487 30.53 29.39 8.27
CA LYS A 487 31.38 30.52 7.85
C LYS A 487 32.88 30.18 7.90
N ASN A 488 33.34 29.57 8.99
CA ASN A 488 34.75 29.17 9.14
C ASN A 488 35.11 27.90 8.34
N ASN A 489 34.12 27.23 7.77
CA ASN A 489 34.31 26.18 6.75
C ASN A 489 34.24 26.73 5.31
N GLY A 490 34.26 28.06 5.14
CA GLY A 490 34.19 28.71 3.83
C GLY A 490 32.81 28.61 3.17
N TYR A 491 31.75 28.62 3.98
CA TYR A 491 30.36 28.47 3.55
C TYR A 491 30.12 27.19 2.73
N ARG A 492 30.81 26.11 3.11
CA ARG A 492 30.61 24.75 2.59
C ARG A 492 30.01 23.86 3.67
N SER A 493 29.26 22.87 3.22
CA SER A 493 28.72 21.82 4.08
C SER A 493 29.81 21.22 4.97
N ILE A 494 29.49 21.00 6.24
CA ILE A 494 30.48 20.56 7.25
C ILE A 494 30.41 19.03 7.34
N PRO A 495 31.48 18.32 6.93
CA PRO A 495 31.54 16.88 7.12
C PRO A 495 31.86 16.57 8.59
N PHE A 496 31.27 15.50 9.09
CA PHE A 496 31.67 14.85 10.33
C PHE A 496 32.09 13.43 10.00
N ASN A 497 33.37 13.12 10.23
CA ASN A 497 34.00 11.86 9.82
C ASN A 497 34.64 11.18 11.03
N GLY A 498 33.89 10.30 11.71
CA GLY A 498 34.39 9.61 12.91
C GLY A 498 34.52 10.50 14.14
N GLN A 499 33.82 11.64 14.18
CA GLN A 499 33.83 12.61 15.30
C GLN A 499 32.63 12.44 16.24
N GLY A 500 32.02 11.25 16.27
CA GLY A 500 30.82 10.94 17.03
C GLY A 500 29.51 11.30 16.31
N ASN A 501 28.39 11.08 17.01
CA ASN A 501 27.05 11.16 16.44
C ASN A 501 26.63 12.61 16.11
N VAL A 502 26.28 12.87 14.84
CA VAL A 502 25.87 14.21 14.38
C VAL A 502 24.57 14.71 15.01
N GLU A 503 23.63 13.82 15.31
CA GLU A 503 22.36 14.19 15.96
C GLU A 503 22.61 14.68 17.38
N GLU A 504 23.56 14.09 18.11
CA GLU A 504 23.97 14.56 19.44
C GLU A 504 24.60 15.96 19.38
N LYS A 505 25.38 16.25 18.33
CA LYS A 505 25.97 17.58 18.10
C LYS A 505 24.89 18.63 17.86
N ILE A 506 23.91 18.32 17.02
CA ILE A 506 22.74 19.17 16.75
C ILE A 506 21.95 19.40 18.04
N ASN A 507 21.67 18.34 18.80
CA ASN A 507 20.92 18.42 20.05
C ASN A 507 21.66 19.19 21.15
N ASN A 508 23.00 19.12 21.16
CA ASN A 508 23.85 19.93 22.03
C ASN A 508 24.12 21.34 21.48
N ASN A 509 23.39 21.77 20.45
CA ASN A 509 23.50 23.07 19.80
C ASN A 509 24.93 23.42 19.34
N PHE A 510 25.71 22.42 18.95
CA PHE A 510 27.11 22.57 18.53
C PHE A 510 28.04 23.24 19.56
N LYS A 511 27.70 23.20 20.86
CA LYS A 511 28.48 23.88 21.91
C LYS A 511 29.93 23.39 21.95
N HIS A 512 30.15 22.09 21.80
CA HIS A 512 31.49 21.51 21.79
C HIS A 512 32.29 21.95 20.58
N GLU A 513 31.68 21.90 19.40
CA GLU A 513 32.28 22.31 18.13
C GLU A 513 32.66 23.80 18.14
N ILE A 514 31.88 24.66 18.80
CA ILE A 514 32.25 26.07 19.01
C ILE A 514 33.47 26.24 19.93
N ILE A 515 33.63 25.41 20.97
CA ILE A 515 34.84 25.42 21.81
C ILE A 515 36.06 25.08 20.94
N LEU A 516 35.95 24.04 20.11
CA LEU A 516 37.01 23.64 19.19
C LEU A 516 37.30 24.73 18.15
N LEU A 517 36.27 25.37 17.59
CA LEU A 517 36.45 26.49 16.65
C LEU A 517 37.21 27.65 17.30
N ASN A 518 36.88 28.02 18.54
CA ASN A 518 37.56 29.09 19.25
C ASN A 518 39.03 28.76 19.55
N GLN A 519 39.36 27.49 19.78
CA GLN A 519 40.75 27.03 19.86
C GLN A 519 41.47 27.21 18.52
N LEU A 520 40.86 26.81 17.41
CA LEU A 520 41.42 27.01 16.06
C LEU A 520 41.66 28.50 15.76
N LYS A 521 40.69 29.39 16.07
CA LYS A 521 40.85 30.85 15.91
C LYS A 521 42.07 31.37 16.69
N ARG A 522 42.29 30.92 17.94
CA ARG A 522 43.50 31.26 18.72
C ARG A 522 44.79 30.72 18.13
N ILE A 523 44.78 29.47 17.64
CA ILE A 523 45.95 28.87 16.97
C ILE A 523 46.30 29.68 15.71
N MET A 524 45.30 30.08 14.93
CA MET A 524 45.47 30.94 13.76
C MET A 524 46.12 32.29 14.12
N GLU A 525 45.70 32.93 15.21
CA GLU A 525 46.33 34.18 15.70
C GLU A 525 47.79 33.96 16.09
N TYR A 526 48.12 32.87 16.78
CA TYR A 526 49.51 32.52 17.11
C TYR A 526 50.34 32.19 15.89
N ALA A 527 49.75 31.49 14.91
CA ALA A 527 50.39 31.18 13.65
C ALA A 527 50.71 32.47 12.88
N LYS A 528 49.79 33.43 12.81
CA LYS A 528 50.02 34.72 12.13
C LYS A 528 50.99 35.66 12.86
N SER A 529 51.04 35.61 14.20
CA SER A 529 51.85 36.53 15.00
C SER A 529 53.31 36.10 15.25
N ASN A 530 53.71 34.90 14.80
CA ASN A 530 55.05 34.32 15.04
C ASN A 530 55.45 34.21 16.53
N ARG A 531 54.50 34.27 17.46
CA ARG A 531 54.77 34.24 18.92
C ARG A 531 55.04 32.85 19.49
N VAL A 532 54.78 31.80 18.72
CA VAL A 532 54.83 30.40 19.18
C VAL A 532 55.58 29.56 18.17
N SER A 533 56.42 28.62 18.65
CA SER A 533 57.20 27.72 17.81
C SER A 533 56.32 26.77 16.98
N LYS A 534 56.83 26.36 15.81
CA LYS A 534 56.17 25.44 14.86
C LYS A 534 55.71 24.14 15.54
N ASP A 535 56.57 23.51 16.34
CA ASP A 535 56.25 22.25 17.01
C ASP A 535 55.11 22.38 18.02
N ARG A 536 55.10 23.49 18.78
CA ARG A 536 54.03 23.76 19.75
C ARG A 536 52.70 24.04 19.04
N LEU A 537 52.71 24.74 17.90
CA LEU A 537 51.52 24.95 17.08
C LEU A 537 50.98 23.62 16.51
N LYS A 538 51.85 22.74 15.99
CA LYS A 538 51.46 21.39 15.53
C LYS A 538 50.83 20.57 16.65
N GLN A 539 51.41 20.58 17.85
CA GLN A 539 50.84 19.89 19.01
C GLN A 539 49.46 20.43 19.40
N MET A 540 49.27 21.75 19.36
CA MET A 540 47.96 22.36 19.63
C MET A 540 46.93 21.99 18.58
N LEU A 541 47.31 22.02 17.29
CA LEU A 541 46.43 21.65 16.18
C LEU A 541 46.03 20.17 16.23
N ASN A 542 46.96 19.27 16.55
CA ASN A 542 46.70 17.83 16.65
C ASN A 542 45.74 17.46 17.79
N LYS A 543 45.59 18.32 18.81
CA LYS A 543 44.61 18.13 19.89
C LYS A 543 43.21 18.60 19.52
N ASN A 544 43.05 19.24 18.37
CA ASN A 544 41.78 19.73 17.87
C ASN A 544 41.37 18.90 16.66
N ASP A 545 40.30 18.15 16.83
CA ASP A 545 39.78 17.22 15.85
C ASP A 545 38.69 17.82 14.97
N LEU A 546 38.37 19.12 15.08
CA LEU A 546 37.33 19.77 14.28
C LEU A 546 37.72 19.83 12.79
N ASP A 547 36.99 19.10 11.96
CA ASP A 547 37.23 18.94 10.51
C ASP A 547 36.54 20.07 9.72
N ILE A 548 37.22 21.22 9.63
CA ILE A 548 36.76 22.37 8.86
C ILE A 548 37.94 23.02 8.12
N LYS A 549 37.64 23.74 7.05
CA LYS A 549 38.62 24.48 6.23
C LYS A 549 39.60 25.32 7.05
N LEU A 550 39.14 26.00 8.11
CA LEU A 550 40.03 26.80 8.96
C LEU A 550 41.19 25.98 9.55
N ARG A 551 40.98 24.70 9.88
CA ARG A 551 42.02 23.80 10.39
C ARG A 551 43.08 23.54 9.33
N ASP A 552 42.65 23.32 8.09
CA ASP A 552 43.55 23.11 6.94
C ASP A 552 44.35 24.37 6.62
N ASP A 553 43.69 25.54 6.62
CA ASP A 553 44.34 26.84 6.42
C ASP A 553 45.44 27.07 7.48
N ILE A 554 45.20 26.69 8.74
CA ILE A 554 46.21 26.75 9.81
C ILE A 554 47.37 25.77 9.53
N TYR A 555 47.06 24.55 9.12
CA TYR A 555 48.08 23.54 8.82
C TYR A 555 49.04 24.03 7.73
N HIS A 556 48.51 24.58 6.64
CA HIS A 556 49.31 25.16 5.57
C HIS A 556 50.22 26.29 6.07
N ILE A 557 49.68 27.25 6.83
CA ILE A 557 50.49 28.35 7.41
C ILE A 557 51.60 27.82 8.33
N ILE A 558 51.35 26.77 9.11
CA ILE A 558 52.37 26.17 9.99
C ILE A 558 53.47 25.47 9.17
N CYS A 559 53.08 24.78 8.09
CA CYS A 559 54.02 24.06 7.23
C CYS A 559 54.95 25.01 6.47
N ASP A 560 54.41 26.13 5.98
CA ASP A 560 55.13 27.17 5.21
C ASP A 560 56.08 28.03 6.05
N LYS A 561 56.07 27.88 7.39
CA LYS A 561 57.11 28.45 8.25
C LYS A 561 58.36 27.59 8.19
N ASP A 562 59.34 28.00 7.38
CA ASP A 562 60.71 27.49 7.45
C ASP A 562 61.46 28.04 8.67
#